data_AF-A0AA36MK57-F1
#
_entry.id   AF-A0AA36MK57-F1
#
_cell.length_a   1.000
_cell.length_b   1.000
_cell.length_c   1.000
_cell.angle_alpha   90.00
_cell.angle_beta   90.00
_cell.angle_gamma   90.00
#
_symmetry.space_group_name_H-M   'P 1'
#
loop_
_entity.id
_entity.type
_entity.pdbx_description
1 polymer ?
#
loop_
_entity_poly.entity_id
_entity_poly.type
_entity_poly.pdbx_seq_one_letter_code
_entity_poly.pdbx_strand_id
1 'polypeptide(L)'
;MGGEQSQPEFCLCENAYGDKGIEIPILDAVWHTKDMQLVSTVGSPNFALIRRDGSVVLWGCSRCDSSSVQAQLCNVRSISTNGNAFAAIREDSSVVTWGVPAMGGDSSEIVGGLFDVVAIQSTARAFAALRADGFVVTWGDVDSGGDSRSVQEQLTNVQHLQSSVGAFAAIRSDGAVVTWGSADAGGDSSAVQEQLVGVQALQSSARGSFAAFAALRDDGRVVTWGDPGSGGDSSSVQEKLKRVTAIQSSKGAFAAICEDGTVVTWGDALSGGDSSHVQGLLYQVTCIQSSNQAFAALRSDGQVVWWGKAPGADQNTPPLAASGVRAVASAARAFAAIKVDGSVVAWGDRLAGGDVSQVKEQLQQVEALSASRLAFTALRKDGQVVSWGDPLHGGKAPDHLHQVRRVVASQSAFAAVCGDGRVATWGHEDFGGDSSAVDHQLAPVWQILG
;
A
#
# COMPACT_ATOMS: atom_id res chain seq x y z
N MET A 1 -16.35 25.30 -38.48
CA MET A 1 -17.00 24.45 -37.45
C MET A 1 -15.91 23.58 -36.88
N GLY A 2 -15.25 24.05 -35.82
CA GLY A 2 -14.20 23.32 -35.13
C GLY A 2 -14.84 22.31 -34.20
N GLY A 3 -14.45 21.04 -34.34
CA GLY A 3 -14.77 19.99 -33.38
C GLY A 3 -13.67 19.95 -32.33
N GLU A 4 -14.02 20.29 -31.09
CA GLU A 4 -13.18 20.06 -29.92
C GLU A 4 -12.91 18.56 -29.79
N GLN A 5 -11.64 18.18 -29.95
CA GLN A 5 -11.14 16.89 -29.48
C GLN A 5 -10.93 17.00 -27.98
N SER A 6 -11.82 16.36 -27.21
CA SER A 6 -11.63 16.12 -25.78
C SER A 6 -10.35 15.30 -25.58
N GLN A 7 -9.31 15.93 -25.02
CA GLN A 7 -8.11 15.25 -24.55
C GLN A 7 -8.47 14.40 -23.32
N PRO A 8 -7.90 13.19 -23.16
CA PRO A 8 -8.09 12.44 -21.94
C PRO A 8 -7.19 13.02 -20.82
N GLU A 9 -7.82 13.63 -19.82
CA GLU A 9 -7.19 14.00 -18.55
C GLU A 9 -6.76 12.72 -17.81
N PHE A 10 -5.45 12.48 -17.72
CA PHE A 10 -4.89 11.45 -16.85
C PHE A 10 -3.90 12.09 -15.88
N CYS A 11 -4.44 12.61 -14.78
CA CYS A 11 -3.70 12.96 -13.58
C CYS A 11 -4.36 12.21 -12.41
N LEU A 12 -4.05 10.91 -12.27
CA LEU A 12 -4.56 10.11 -11.15
C LEU A 12 -3.71 10.35 -9.91
N CYS A 13 -3.96 11.49 -9.27
CA CYS A 13 -3.72 11.79 -7.86
C CYS A 13 -4.76 12.86 -7.48
N GLU A 14 -6.05 12.52 -7.48
CA GLU A 14 -7.08 13.41 -6.93
C GLU A 14 -6.91 13.45 -5.41
N ASN A 15 -6.37 14.57 -4.92
CA ASN A 15 -6.50 14.99 -3.54
C ASN A 15 -7.90 15.56 -3.34
N ALA A 16 -8.79 14.81 -2.69
CA ALA A 16 -9.94 15.38 -1.99
C ALA A 16 -10.44 14.36 -0.95
N TYR A 17 -10.18 14.63 0.34
CA TYR A 17 -11.00 14.09 1.43
C TYR A 17 -12.40 14.69 1.27
N GLY A 18 -13.25 14.02 0.51
CA GLY A 18 -14.64 14.38 0.28
C GLY A 18 -15.48 13.11 0.11
N ASP A 19 -16.29 12.82 1.13
CA ASP A 19 -17.41 11.86 1.14
C ASP A 19 -17.26 10.62 0.27
N LYS A 20 -16.25 9.81 0.60
CA LYS A 20 -16.14 8.35 0.51
C LYS A 20 -14.70 8.02 0.88
N GLY A 21 -14.48 7.10 1.81
CA GLY A 21 -13.14 6.60 2.10
C GLY A 21 -12.53 6.03 0.83
N ILE A 22 -11.57 6.75 0.24
CA ILE A 22 -10.86 6.37 -0.97
C ILE A 22 -9.43 6.09 -0.56
N GLU A 23 -9.03 4.84 -0.78
CA GLU A 23 -7.67 4.33 -0.66
C GLU A 23 -6.71 5.21 -1.48
N ILE A 24 -5.53 5.49 -0.91
CA ILE A 24 -4.44 6.19 -1.57
C ILE A 24 -4.13 5.43 -2.87
N PRO A 25 -4.20 6.04 -4.08
CA PRO A 25 -3.97 5.31 -5.31
C PRO A 25 -2.47 5.09 -5.53
N ILE A 26 -1.89 4.12 -4.83
CA ILE A 26 -0.80 3.31 -5.36
C ILE A 26 -1.47 2.05 -5.90
N LEU A 27 -2.20 2.18 -7.01
CA LEU A 27 -2.90 1.09 -7.71
C LEU A 27 -3.33 -0.05 -6.77
N ASP A 28 -4.51 0.05 -6.16
CA ASP A 28 -5.27 -1.17 -5.93
C ASP A 28 -5.31 -1.89 -7.26
N ALA A 29 -4.48 -2.91 -7.40
CA ALA A 29 -4.34 -3.64 -8.65
C ALA A 29 -5.53 -4.59 -8.84
N VAL A 30 -6.69 -4.25 -8.27
CA VAL A 30 -7.98 -4.91 -8.50
C VAL A 30 -8.35 -4.70 -9.96
N TRP A 31 -8.24 -5.76 -10.75
CA TRP A 31 -8.72 -5.75 -12.12
C TRP A 31 -10.06 -6.45 -12.16
N HIS A 32 -11.05 -5.80 -12.78
CA HIS A 32 -12.27 -6.47 -13.19
C HIS A 32 -12.15 -6.76 -14.68
N THR A 33 -11.96 -8.02 -15.06
CA THR A 33 -12.67 -8.48 -16.26
C THR A 33 -14.12 -8.75 -15.90
N LYS A 34 -14.94 -8.96 -16.93
CA LYS A 34 -16.19 -9.69 -16.76
C LYS A 34 -16.04 -11.04 -16.01
N ASP A 35 -14.82 -11.59 -15.83
CA ASP A 35 -14.59 -12.98 -15.41
C ASP A 35 -13.53 -13.26 -14.31
N MET A 36 -12.59 -12.37 -13.96
CA MET A 36 -11.55 -12.61 -12.92
C MET A 36 -11.03 -11.35 -12.22
N GLN A 37 -10.60 -11.48 -10.97
CA GLN A 37 -9.92 -10.47 -10.15
C GLN A 37 -8.63 -11.01 -9.55
N LEU A 38 -7.48 -10.55 -10.05
CA LEU A 38 -6.16 -10.82 -9.46
C LEU A 38 -5.86 -9.76 -8.40
N VAL A 39 -5.56 -10.21 -7.19
CA VAL A 39 -5.26 -9.38 -6.03
C VAL A 39 -3.89 -9.75 -5.49
N SER A 40 -3.07 -8.74 -5.21
CA SER A 40 -1.98 -8.89 -4.25
C SER A 40 -2.19 -7.83 -3.18
N THR A 41 -2.10 -8.22 -1.92
CA THR A 41 -2.12 -7.29 -0.81
C THR A 41 -0.74 -6.67 -0.68
N VAL A 42 -0.65 -5.34 -0.80
CA VAL A 42 0.61 -4.58 -0.76
C VAL A 42 1.41 -4.97 0.49
N GLY A 43 2.68 -5.35 0.29
CA GLY A 43 3.58 -5.76 1.38
C GLY A 43 3.47 -7.22 1.82
N SER A 44 2.55 -8.01 1.26
CA SER A 44 2.40 -9.43 1.56
C SER A 44 3.19 -10.32 0.58
N PRO A 45 3.57 -11.55 0.98
CA PRO A 45 4.22 -12.50 0.08
C PRO A 45 3.28 -13.13 -0.95
N ASN A 46 1.98 -12.82 -0.96
CA ASN A 46 1.02 -13.71 -1.60
C ASN A 46 0.31 -13.06 -2.81
N PHE A 47 -0.15 -13.90 -3.72
CA PHE A 47 -1.18 -13.57 -4.69
C PHE A 47 -2.46 -14.34 -4.39
N ALA A 48 -3.59 -13.70 -4.67
CA ALA A 48 -4.90 -14.31 -4.68
C ALA A 48 -5.57 -14.03 -6.02
N LEU A 49 -6.08 -15.07 -6.69
CA LEU A 49 -6.98 -14.93 -7.82
C LEU A 49 -8.39 -15.24 -7.34
N ILE A 50 -9.28 -14.26 -7.41
CA ILE A 50 -10.71 -14.41 -7.18
C ILE A 50 -11.37 -14.59 -8.55
N ARG A 51 -12.00 -15.74 -8.78
CA ARG A 51 -12.74 -16.02 -10.02
C ARG A 51 -14.18 -15.51 -9.92
N ARG A 52 -14.87 -15.40 -11.07
CA ARG A 52 -16.29 -14.98 -11.14
C ARG A 52 -17.26 -15.90 -10.38
N ASP A 53 -16.96 -17.19 -10.31
CA ASP A 53 -17.74 -18.15 -9.50
C ASP A 53 -17.48 -17.97 -7.98
N GLY A 54 -16.63 -17.01 -7.63
CA GLY A 54 -16.26 -16.68 -6.26
C GLY A 54 -15.22 -17.61 -5.65
N SER A 55 -14.67 -18.56 -6.43
CA SER A 55 -13.56 -19.41 -5.99
C SER A 55 -12.26 -18.62 -5.90
N VAL A 56 -11.45 -18.96 -4.91
CA VAL A 56 -10.16 -18.31 -4.65
C VAL A 56 -9.03 -19.31 -4.91
N VAL A 57 -8.01 -18.86 -5.64
CA VAL A 57 -6.74 -19.56 -5.82
C VAL A 57 -5.66 -18.72 -5.16
N LEU A 58 -4.96 -19.29 -4.18
CA LEU A 58 -3.85 -18.63 -3.48
C LEU A 58 -2.55 -19.31 -3.86
N TRP A 59 -1.50 -18.51 -4.03
CA TRP A 59 -0.14 -19.04 -4.15
C TRP A 59 0.89 -18.04 -3.64
N GLY A 60 2.12 -18.53 -3.48
CA GLY A 60 3.24 -17.72 -3.05
C GLY A 60 3.57 -17.76 -1.57
N CYS A 61 3.03 -18.69 -0.77
CA CYS A 61 3.59 -18.98 0.56
C CYS A 61 3.19 -20.38 1.06
N SER A 62 4.09 -21.08 1.74
CA SER A 62 3.76 -22.37 2.39
C SER A 62 2.64 -22.27 3.44
N ARG A 63 2.36 -21.06 3.95
CA ARG A 63 1.31 -20.77 4.95
C ARG A 63 -0.01 -20.28 4.32
N CYS A 64 -0.10 -20.19 2.99
CA CYS A 64 -1.33 -19.78 2.30
C CYS A 64 -2.26 -20.95 1.94
N ASP A 65 -2.03 -22.14 2.49
CA ASP A 65 -2.91 -23.29 2.28
C ASP A 65 -4.32 -22.98 2.80
N SER A 66 -5.26 -22.92 1.86
CA SER A 66 -6.69 -22.69 2.08
C SER A 66 -7.51 -23.97 1.92
N SER A 67 -6.87 -25.14 1.75
CA SER A 67 -7.55 -26.41 1.54
C SER A 67 -8.59 -26.74 2.62
N SER A 68 -8.32 -26.36 3.87
CA SER A 68 -9.23 -26.54 5.01
C SER A 68 -10.50 -25.70 4.93
N VAL A 69 -10.48 -24.58 4.21
CA VAL A 69 -11.58 -23.63 4.07
C VAL A 69 -12.08 -23.48 2.63
N GLN A 70 -11.58 -24.29 1.69
CA GLN A 70 -11.87 -24.16 0.26
C GLN A 70 -13.38 -24.15 -0.05
N ALA A 71 -14.16 -24.97 0.66
CA ALA A 71 -15.61 -25.04 0.50
C ALA A 71 -16.33 -23.77 0.99
N GLN A 72 -15.69 -22.97 1.84
CA GLN A 72 -16.21 -21.72 2.39
C GLN A 72 -15.79 -20.49 1.55
N LEU A 73 -14.69 -20.59 0.80
CA LEU A 73 -14.19 -19.55 -0.11
C LEU A 73 -15.01 -19.49 -1.41
N CYS A 74 -16.30 -19.17 -1.26
CA CYS A 74 -17.23 -18.91 -2.34
C CYS A 74 -17.81 -17.49 -2.20
N ASN A 75 -18.00 -16.83 -3.33
CA ASN A 75 -18.41 -15.43 -3.44
C ASN A 75 -17.53 -14.50 -2.57
N VAL A 76 -16.20 -14.65 -2.66
CA VAL A 76 -15.26 -13.78 -1.94
C VAL A 76 -15.18 -12.42 -2.64
N ARG A 77 -15.43 -11.35 -1.88
CA ARG A 77 -15.36 -9.96 -2.33
C ARG A 77 -13.96 -9.36 -2.15
N SER A 78 -13.32 -9.65 -1.03
CA SER A 78 -11.96 -9.17 -0.73
C SER A 78 -11.23 -10.08 0.25
N ILE A 79 -9.90 -9.98 0.27
CA ILE A 79 -9.03 -10.76 1.17
C ILE A 79 -8.02 -9.81 1.81
N SER A 80 -7.92 -9.86 3.13
CA SER A 80 -6.90 -9.18 3.93
C SER A 80 -5.94 -10.21 4.52
N THR A 81 -4.67 -9.85 4.71
CA THR A 81 -3.65 -10.74 5.30
C THR A 81 -2.59 -9.97 6.06
N ASN A 82 -2.04 -10.60 7.09
CA ASN A 82 -0.88 -10.13 7.85
C ASN A 82 0.41 -10.93 7.57
N GLY A 83 0.41 -11.75 6.51
CA GLY A 83 1.52 -12.64 6.16
C GLY A 83 1.55 -13.97 6.92
N ASN A 84 0.84 -14.10 8.05
CA ASN A 84 0.70 -15.35 8.81
C ASN A 84 -0.70 -15.94 8.76
N ALA A 85 -1.71 -15.10 8.57
CA ALA A 85 -3.11 -15.46 8.51
C ALA A 85 -3.84 -14.61 7.46
N PHE A 86 -5.07 -15.03 7.15
CA PHE A 86 -5.90 -14.45 6.12
C PHE A 86 -7.34 -14.32 6.62
N ALA A 87 -8.04 -13.30 6.12
CA ALA A 87 -9.45 -13.08 6.34
C ALA A 87 -10.10 -12.66 5.01
N ALA A 88 -11.08 -13.44 4.55
CA ALA A 88 -11.85 -13.17 3.34
C ALA A 88 -13.23 -12.62 3.71
N ILE A 89 -13.61 -11.47 3.15
CA ILE A 89 -14.98 -10.96 3.20
C ILE A 89 -15.76 -11.57 2.03
N ARG A 90 -16.90 -12.19 2.31
CA ARG A 90 -17.81 -12.75 1.30
C ARG A 90 -18.86 -11.72 0.86
N GLU A 91 -19.54 -11.96 -0.25
CA GLU A 91 -20.62 -11.08 -0.77
C GLU A 91 -21.80 -10.96 0.21
N ASP A 92 -22.03 -11.95 1.06
CA ASP A 92 -23.00 -11.88 2.17
C ASP A 92 -22.45 -11.12 3.40
N SER A 93 -21.29 -10.48 3.25
CA SER A 93 -20.59 -9.72 4.29
C SER A 93 -20.16 -10.54 5.52
N SER A 94 -20.16 -11.87 5.42
CA SER A 94 -19.53 -12.76 6.40
C SER A 94 -18.03 -12.88 6.17
N VAL A 95 -17.30 -13.34 7.18
CA VAL A 95 -15.84 -13.48 7.11
C VAL A 95 -15.41 -14.94 7.30
N VAL A 96 -14.48 -15.38 6.46
CA VAL A 96 -13.80 -16.68 6.58
C VAL A 96 -12.33 -16.43 6.88
N THR A 97 -11.77 -17.08 7.90
CA THR A 97 -10.35 -16.94 8.27
C THR A 97 -9.60 -18.26 8.14
N TRP A 98 -8.31 -18.18 7.82
CA TRP A 98 -7.41 -19.33 7.81
C TRP A 98 -5.95 -18.89 8.01
N GLY A 99 -5.04 -19.87 8.17
CA GLY A 99 -3.62 -19.65 8.45
C GLY A 99 -3.27 -19.92 9.91
N VAL A 100 -2.25 -19.24 10.45
CA VAL A 100 -1.78 -19.48 11.82
C VAL A 100 -2.84 -19.03 12.83
N PRO A 101 -3.43 -19.93 13.65
CA PRO A 101 -4.55 -19.60 14.54
C PRO A 101 -4.25 -18.43 15.48
N ALA A 102 -3.09 -18.47 16.16
CA ALA A 102 -2.67 -17.44 17.10
C ALA A 102 -2.40 -16.05 16.47
N MET A 103 -2.30 -15.97 15.13
CA MET A 103 -2.10 -14.72 14.39
C MET A 103 -3.38 -14.26 13.67
N GLY A 104 -4.54 -14.79 14.06
CA GLY A 104 -5.85 -14.45 13.50
C GLY A 104 -6.36 -15.40 12.42
N GLY A 105 -5.72 -16.57 12.24
CA GLY A 105 -6.20 -17.61 11.33
C GLY A 105 -7.44 -18.36 11.85
N ASP A 106 -7.72 -18.26 13.15
CA ASP A 106 -8.92 -18.79 13.80
C ASP A 106 -9.76 -17.64 14.35
N SER A 107 -11.03 -17.59 13.94
CA SER A 107 -12.03 -16.60 14.35
C SER A 107 -13.25 -17.24 15.04
N SER A 108 -13.17 -18.53 15.38
CA SER A 108 -14.30 -19.30 15.90
C SER A 108 -14.92 -18.70 17.18
N GLU A 109 -14.12 -18.08 18.04
CA GLU A 109 -14.59 -17.43 19.28
C GLU A 109 -15.43 -16.17 19.02
N ILE A 110 -15.24 -15.51 17.88
CA ILE A 110 -15.85 -14.21 17.56
C ILE A 110 -16.67 -14.23 16.27
N VAL A 111 -16.89 -15.41 15.69
CA VAL A 111 -17.64 -15.59 14.44
C VAL A 111 -19.05 -14.99 14.51
N GLY A 112 -19.68 -15.00 15.69
CA GLY A 112 -20.98 -14.38 15.91
C GLY A 112 -21.00 -12.85 15.75
N GLY A 113 -19.84 -12.20 15.76
CA GLY A 113 -19.67 -10.77 15.49
C GLY A 113 -19.21 -10.45 14.07
N LEU A 114 -18.80 -11.44 13.26
CA LEU A 114 -18.26 -11.23 11.91
C LEU A 114 -19.34 -11.28 10.82
N PHE A 115 -20.28 -10.35 10.89
CA PHE A 115 -21.35 -10.16 9.91
C PHE A 115 -21.51 -8.68 9.56
N ASP A 116 -22.06 -8.40 8.37
CA ASP A 116 -22.13 -7.07 7.79
C ASP A 116 -20.76 -6.36 7.76
N VAL A 117 -19.67 -7.13 7.59
CA VAL A 117 -18.31 -6.60 7.56
C VAL A 117 -18.07 -5.88 6.22
N VAL A 118 -17.63 -4.62 6.31
CA VAL A 118 -17.37 -3.77 5.14
C VAL A 118 -15.88 -3.56 4.88
N ALA A 119 -15.02 -3.71 5.89
CA ALA A 119 -13.58 -3.58 5.75
C ALA A 119 -12.84 -4.38 6.84
N ILE A 120 -11.63 -4.85 6.52
CA ILE A 120 -10.73 -5.52 7.47
C ILE A 120 -9.35 -4.90 7.36
N GLN A 121 -8.83 -4.41 8.48
CA GLN A 121 -7.45 -3.98 8.64
C GLN A 121 -6.64 -5.01 9.45
N SER A 122 -5.33 -5.04 9.26
CA SER A 122 -4.44 -5.98 9.96
C SER A 122 -3.18 -5.32 10.47
N THR A 123 -2.74 -5.70 11.67
CA THR A 123 -1.36 -5.52 12.13
C THR A 123 -0.51 -6.68 11.65
N ALA A 124 0.73 -6.83 12.12
CA ALA A 124 1.56 -7.99 11.76
C ALA A 124 1.01 -9.33 12.29
N ARG A 125 0.10 -9.31 13.29
CA ARG A 125 -0.33 -10.51 14.04
C ARG A 125 -1.81 -10.51 14.46
N ALA A 126 -2.59 -9.48 14.13
CA ALA A 126 -4.01 -9.38 14.48
C ALA A 126 -4.82 -8.71 13.36
N PHE A 127 -6.15 -8.78 13.50
CA PHE A 127 -7.11 -8.17 12.59
C PHE A 127 -8.17 -7.36 13.34
N ALA A 128 -8.70 -6.35 12.65
CA ALA A 128 -9.86 -5.58 13.05
C ALA A 128 -10.85 -5.46 11.88
N ALA A 129 -12.07 -5.95 12.06
CA ALA A 129 -13.17 -5.84 11.10
C ALA A 129 -14.07 -4.66 11.47
N LEU A 130 -14.33 -3.79 10.49
CA LEU A 130 -15.34 -2.75 10.56
C LEU A 130 -16.65 -3.28 9.99
N ARG A 131 -17.73 -3.21 10.78
CA ARG A 131 -19.09 -3.56 10.37
C ARG A 131 -19.82 -2.35 9.81
N ALA A 132 -20.86 -2.59 9.00
CA ALA A 132 -21.68 -1.56 8.39
C ALA A 132 -22.42 -0.66 9.39
N ASP A 133 -22.64 -1.15 10.61
CA ASP A 133 -23.22 -0.38 11.73
C ASP A 133 -22.17 0.46 12.49
N GLY A 134 -20.92 0.47 12.03
CA GLY A 134 -19.82 1.20 12.65
C GLY A 134 -19.24 0.52 13.90
N PHE A 135 -19.60 -0.74 14.17
CA PHE A 135 -19.00 -1.54 15.25
C PHE A 135 -17.69 -2.19 14.77
N VAL A 136 -16.71 -2.32 15.67
CA VAL A 136 -15.44 -3.00 15.38
C VAL A 136 -15.32 -4.30 16.14
N VAL A 137 -14.92 -5.36 15.45
CA VAL A 137 -14.60 -6.69 16.01
C VAL A 137 -13.13 -6.99 15.76
N THR A 138 -12.41 -7.42 16.80
CA THR A 138 -10.97 -7.72 16.71
C THR A 138 -10.68 -9.17 17.05
N TRP A 139 -9.61 -9.73 16.47
CA TRP A 139 -9.13 -11.07 16.78
C TRP A 139 -7.64 -11.26 16.43
N GLY A 140 -7.05 -12.34 16.91
CA GLY A 140 -5.64 -12.68 16.73
C GLY A 140 -4.82 -12.40 17.99
N ASP A 141 -3.55 -12.04 17.80
CA ASP A 141 -2.60 -11.84 18.89
C ASP A 141 -2.97 -10.65 19.78
N VAL A 142 -3.14 -10.91 21.08
CA VAL A 142 -3.61 -9.93 22.09
C VAL A 142 -2.69 -8.71 22.15
N ASP A 143 -1.38 -8.92 22.20
CA ASP A 143 -0.37 -7.85 22.32
C ASP A 143 -0.29 -6.99 21.04
N SER A 144 -0.80 -7.52 19.92
CA SER A 144 -0.81 -6.85 18.61
C SER A 144 -2.18 -6.25 18.25
N GLY A 145 -3.06 -6.08 19.23
CA GLY A 145 -4.38 -5.45 19.06
C GLY A 145 -5.52 -6.42 18.75
N GLY A 146 -5.32 -7.72 18.92
CA GLY A 146 -6.37 -8.74 18.78
C GLY A 146 -7.44 -8.67 19.87
N ASP A 147 -7.13 -8.07 21.02
CA ASP A 147 -8.06 -7.81 22.11
C ASP A 147 -8.35 -6.30 22.24
N SER A 148 -9.61 -5.92 22.04
CA SER A 148 -10.10 -4.54 22.15
C SER A 148 -11.11 -4.36 23.30
N ARG A 149 -11.26 -5.34 24.20
CA ARG A 149 -12.28 -5.32 25.27
C ARG A 149 -12.21 -4.08 26.16
N SER A 150 -11.03 -3.54 26.41
CA SER A 150 -10.83 -2.33 27.22
C SER A 150 -11.40 -1.04 26.59
N VAL A 151 -11.58 -1.03 25.27
CA VAL A 151 -12.07 0.12 24.51
C VAL A 151 -13.35 -0.19 23.72
N GLN A 152 -13.92 -1.40 23.86
CA GLN A 152 -15.02 -1.90 23.03
C GLN A 152 -16.25 -0.98 23.03
N GLU A 153 -16.58 -0.35 24.16
CA GLU A 153 -17.70 0.59 24.28
C GLU A 153 -17.50 1.86 23.42
N GLN A 154 -16.24 2.23 23.17
CA GLN A 154 -15.87 3.39 22.34
C GLN A 154 -15.79 3.03 20.85
N LEU A 155 -15.64 1.75 20.51
CA LEU A 155 -15.55 1.24 19.13
C LEU A 155 -16.94 1.10 18.48
N THR A 156 -17.70 2.19 18.54
CA THR A 156 -19.03 2.36 17.95
C THR A 156 -19.05 3.62 17.08
N ASN A 157 -19.87 3.59 16.01
CA ASN A 157 -19.89 4.64 14.97
C ASN A 157 -18.51 4.90 14.35
N VAL A 158 -17.68 3.87 14.22
CA VAL A 158 -16.38 3.95 13.55
C VAL A 158 -16.61 4.09 12.04
N GLN A 159 -15.83 4.97 11.41
CA GLN A 159 -15.87 5.19 9.97
C GLN A 159 -14.58 4.71 9.28
N HIS A 160 -13.44 4.80 9.98
CA HIS A 160 -12.15 4.44 9.43
C HIS A 160 -11.28 3.71 10.45
N LEU A 161 -10.48 2.76 9.97
CA LEU A 161 -9.48 2.02 10.73
C LEU A 161 -8.11 2.23 10.08
N GLN A 162 -7.09 2.47 10.89
CA GLN A 162 -5.69 2.49 10.49
C GLN A 162 -4.91 1.54 11.41
N SER A 163 -4.03 0.71 10.84
CA SER A 163 -3.15 -0.18 11.61
C SER A 163 -1.69 0.28 11.51
N SER A 164 -0.93 -0.03 12.56
CA SER A 164 0.54 -0.06 12.54
C SER A 164 1.04 -1.50 12.56
N VAL A 165 2.33 -1.72 12.89
CA VAL A 165 2.88 -3.07 13.03
C VAL A 165 2.22 -3.88 14.16
N GLY A 166 1.67 -3.22 15.19
CA GLY A 166 1.14 -3.90 16.39
C GLY A 166 0.03 -3.15 17.12
N ALA A 167 -0.54 -2.10 16.53
CA ALA A 167 -1.64 -1.34 17.12
C ALA A 167 -2.64 -0.90 16.06
N PHE A 168 -3.82 -0.49 16.51
CA PHE A 168 -4.88 0.06 15.67
C PHE A 168 -5.32 1.42 16.21
N ALA A 169 -5.83 2.25 15.29
CA ALA A 169 -6.48 3.51 15.57
C ALA A 169 -7.77 3.60 14.73
N ALA A 170 -8.87 3.96 15.38
CA ALA A 170 -10.19 4.08 14.77
C ALA A 170 -10.66 5.55 14.79
N ILE A 171 -11.08 6.08 13.64
CA ILE A 171 -11.78 7.37 13.56
C ILE A 171 -13.28 7.11 13.70
N ARG A 172 -13.90 7.73 14.69
CA ARG A 172 -15.35 7.72 14.91
C ARG A 172 -16.03 8.81 14.09
N SER A 173 -17.34 8.68 13.88
CA SER A 173 -18.15 9.63 13.08
C SER A 173 -18.19 11.05 13.65
N ASP A 174 -17.85 11.23 14.92
CA ASP A 174 -17.69 12.54 15.57
C ASP A 174 -16.26 13.11 15.42
N GLY A 175 -15.39 12.45 14.65
CA GLY A 175 -14.00 12.81 14.44
C GLY A 175 -13.08 12.48 15.62
N ALA A 176 -13.56 11.79 16.65
CA ALA A 176 -12.73 11.32 17.76
C ALA A 176 -11.91 10.09 17.35
N VAL A 177 -10.73 9.91 17.94
CA VAL A 177 -9.89 8.72 17.72
C VAL A 177 -9.84 7.83 18.95
N VAL A 178 -9.95 6.51 18.73
CA VAL A 178 -9.76 5.47 19.74
C VAL A 178 -8.59 4.59 19.32
N THR A 179 -7.65 4.30 20.22
CA THR A 179 -6.48 3.47 19.94
C THR A 179 -6.41 2.25 20.86
N TRP A 180 -5.82 1.15 20.37
CA TRP A 180 -5.56 -0.05 21.16
C TRP A 180 -4.43 -0.90 20.56
N GLY A 181 -3.96 -1.90 21.30
CA GLY A 181 -2.82 -2.75 20.96
C GLY A 181 -1.54 -2.33 21.67
N SER A 182 -0.38 -2.68 21.12
CA SER A 182 0.91 -2.41 21.74
C SER A 182 1.18 -0.91 21.90
N ALA A 183 1.52 -0.46 23.11
CA ALA A 183 1.85 0.92 23.41
C ALA A 183 3.08 1.40 22.61
N ASP A 184 4.12 0.57 22.48
CA ASP A 184 5.33 0.87 21.68
C ASP A 184 5.05 0.98 20.18
N ALA A 185 3.90 0.45 19.74
CA ALA A 185 3.42 0.53 18.36
C ALA A 185 2.33 1.61 18.15
N GLY A 186 2.08 2.48 19.15
CA GLY A 186 1.09 3.56 19.08
C GLY A 186 -0.31 3.20 19.57
N GLY A 187 -0.46 2.11 20.32
CA GLY A 187 -1.74 1.69 20.92
C GLY A 187 -2.22 2.57 22.08
N ASP A 188 -1.32 3.37 22.67
CA ASP A 188 -1.64 4.35 23.72
C ASP A 188 -1.54 5.79 23.17
N SER A 189 -2.69 6.48 23.10
CA SER A 189 -2.81 7.88 22.70
C SER A 189 -3.26 8.80 23.84
N SER A 190 -3.27 8.30 25.08
CA SER A 190 -3.81 9.02 26.24
C SER A 190 -3.21 10.41 26.45
N ALA A 191 -1.91 10.58 26.17
CA ALA A 191 -1.20 11.86 26.28
C ALA A 191 -1.70 12.95 25.31
N VAL A 192 -2.35 12.56 24.21
CA VAL A 192 -2.84 13.48 23.17
C VAL A 192 -4.35 13.35 22.93
N GLN A 193 -5.08 12.58 23.76
CA GLN A 193 -6.49 12.23 23.56
C GLN A 193 -7.39 13.47 23.38
N GLU A 194 -7.15 14.54 24.14
CA GLU A 194 -7.92 15.79 24.05
C GLU A 194 -7.71 16.53 22.71
N GLN A 195 -6.61 16.23 22.00
CA GLN A 195 -6.29 16.81 20.70
C GLN A 195 -6.81 15.96 19.53
N LEU A 196 -7.21 14.71 19.78
CA LEU A 196 -7.72 13.77 18.77
C LEU A 196 -9.22 13.96 18.54
N VAL A 197 -9.58 15.15 18.07
CA VAL A 197 -10.94 15.58 17.73
C VAL A 197 -10.95 16.22 16.34
N GLY A 198 -12.04 16.05 15.59
CA GLY A 198 -12.12 16.52 14.20
C GLY A 198 -11.10 15.85 13.29
N VAL A 199 -10.67 14.62 13.60
CA VAL A 199 -9.69 13.88 12.80
C VAL A 199 -10.36 13.36 11.54
N GLN A 200 -9.75 13.67 10.39
CA GLN A 200 -10.23 13.23 9.06
C GLN A 200 -9.34 12.15 8.44
N ALA A 201 -8.08 12.04 8.87
CA ALA A 201 -7.16 11.04 8.35
C ALA A 201 -6.13 10.60 9.37
N LEU A 202 -5.67 9.35 9.21
CA LEU A 202 -4.59 8.75 9.99
C LEU A 202 -3.52 8.21 9.05
N GLN A 203 -2.26 8.33 9.47
CA GLN A 203 -1.11 7.67 8.85
C GLN A 203 -0.27 7.00 9.95
N SER A 204 0.46 5.96 9.57
CA SER A 204 1.30 5.20 10.50
C SER A 204 2.67 4.91 9.91
N SER A 205 3.72 5.11 10.69
CA SER A 205 5.09 4.67 10.39
C SER A 205 5.43 3.45 11.24
N ALA A 206 6.35 2.59 10.79
CA ALA A 206 6.75 1.39 11.52
C ALA A 206 8.22 1.01 11.30
N ARG A 207 9.03 1.11 12.36
CA ARG A 207 10.46 0.79 12.39
C ARG A 207 10.70 -0.41 13.31
N GLY A 208 10.64 -1.61 12.72
CA GLY A 208 10.74 -2.84 13.50
C GLY A 208 9.46 -3.07 14.30
N SER A 209 9.57 -3.17 15.63
CA SER A 209 8.40 -3.31 16.52
C SER A 209 7.88 -1.96 17.03
N PHE A 210 8.59 -0.86 16.73
CA PHE A 210 8.20 0.49 17.11
C PHE A 210 7.38 1.12 15.99
N ALA A 211 6.33 1.85 16.35
CA ALA A 211 5.50 2.55 15.38
C ALA A 211 4.93 3.85 15.98
N ALA A 212 4.59 4.76 15.07
CA ALA A 212 3.96 6.02 15.41
C ALA A 212 2.77 6.27 14.50
N PHE A 213 1.85 7.11 14.97
CA PHE A 213 0.73 7.60 14.19
C PHE A 213 0.79 9.12 14.06
N ALA A 214 0.23 9.60 12.95
CA ALA A 214 -0.04 11.01 12.70
C ALA A 214 -1.50 11.16 12.29
N ALA A 215 -2.25 12.00 13.01
CA ALA A 215 -3.62 12.37 12.72
C ALA A 215 -3.65 13.74 12.04
N LEU A 216 -4.35 13.83 10.91
CA LEU A 216 -4.70 15.09 10.26
C LEU A 216 -6.11 15.49 10.71
N ARG A 217 -6.22 16.69 11.29
CA ARG A 217 -7.48 17.30 11.69
C ARG A 217 -8.12 18.09 10.55
N ASP A 218 -9.43 18.31 10.64
CA ASP A 218 -10.24 19.14 9.74
C ASP A 218 -9.78 20.61 9.70
N ASP A 219 -9.21 21.11 10.79
CA ASP A 219 -8.58 22.42 10.91
C ASP A 219 -7.16 22.50 10.30
N GLY A 220 -6.69 21.41 9.68
CA GLY A 220 -5.38 21.31 9.03
C GLY A 220 -4.20 21.22 10.02
N ARG A 221 -4.44 20.94 11.31
CA ARG A 221 -3.39 20.62 12.28
C ARG A 221 -3.03 19.13 12.25
N VAL A 222 -1.82 18.83 12.72
CA VAL A 222 -1.32 17.48 12.88
C VAL A 222 -1.10 17.17 14.35
N VAL A 223 -1.54 15.98 14.78
CA VAL A 223 -1.31 15.43 16.13
C VAL A 223 -0.60 14.09 15.97
N THR A 224 0.49 13.87 16.71
CA THR A 224 1.28 12.63 16.62
C THR A 224 1.37 11.93 17.97
N TRP A 225 1.51 10.60 17.94
CA TRP A 225 1.76 9.78 19.13
C TRP A 225 2.45 8.45 18.76
N GLY A 226 2.81 7.66 19.77
CA GLY A 226 3.59 6.42 19.63
C GLY A 226 5.09 6.66 19.79
N ASP A 227 5.91 5.82 19.18
CA ASP A 227 7.37 5.87 19.32
C ASP A 227 7.95 7.20 18.79
N PRO A 228 8.64 8.00 19.64
CA PRO A 228 9.24 9.26 19.21
C PRO A 228 10.25 9.10 18.07
N GLY A 229 11.03 8.01 18.09
CA GLY A 229 12.04 7.71 17.06
C GLY A 229 11.45 7.43 15.69
N SER A 230 10.18 6.99 15.63
CA SER A 230 9.44 6.71 14.40
C SER A 230 8.56 7.89 13.96
N GLY A 231 8.63 9.04 14.65
CA GLY A 231 7.85 10.24 14.35
C GLY A 231 6.63 10.47 15.24
N GLY A 232 6.54 9.79 16.39
CA GLY A 232 5.50 10.02 17.39
C GLY A 232 5.61 11.39 18.08
N ASP A 233 6.79 12.03 18.01
CA ASP A 233 7.04 13.40 18.48
C ASP A 233 7.28 14.34 17.28
N SER A 234 6.35 15.27 17.08
CA SER A 234 6.40 16.34 16.06
C SER A 234 6.64 17.74 16.65
N SER A 235 6.93 17.84 17.96
CA SER A 235 7.05 19.11 18.69
C SER A 235 8.03 20.10 18.06
N SER A 236 9.13 19.60 17.49
CA SER A 236 10.16 20.42 16.83
C SER A 236 9.69 21.12 15.55
N VAL A 237 8.62 20.63 14.92
CA VAL A 237 8.05 21.17 13.68
C VAL A 237 6.59 21.60 13.82
N GLN A 238 6.01 21.52 15.02
CA GLN A 238 4.58 21.78 15.26
C GLN A 238 4.12 23.15 14.76
N GLU A 239 4.97 24.18 14.88
CA GLU A 239 4.66 25.53 14.40
C GLU A 239 4.54 25.64 12.87
N LYS A 240 5.15 24.69 12.14
CA LYS A 240 5.09 24.59 10.67
C LYS A 240 3.96 23.69 10.19
N LEU A 241 3.47 22.76 11.03
CA LEU A 241 2.36 21.84 10.72
C LEU A 241 1.00 22.52 10.87
N LYS A 242 0.79 23.58 10.10
CA LYS A 242 -0.45 24.36 10.04
C LYS A 242 -0.96 24.33 8.61
N ARG A 243 -2.27 24.15 8.41
CA ARG A 243 -2.90 24.06 7.08
C ARG A 243 -2.33 22.90 6.26
N VAL A 244 -2.12 21.75 6.91
CA VAL A 244 -1.74 20.51 6.25
C VAL A 244 -2.93 19.95 5.48
N THR A 245 -2.69 19.46 4.27
CA THR A 245 -3.73 18.86 3.41
C THR A 245 -3.52 17.36 3.21
N ALA A 246 -2.29 16.87 3.37
CA ALA A 246 -1.98 15.44 3.25
C ALA A 246 -0.75 15.07 4.10
N ILE A 247 -0.72 13.83 4.57
CA ILE A 247 0.43 13.23 5.27
C ILE A 247 0.80 11.94 4.53
N GLN A 248 2.10 11.70 4.37
CA GLN A 248 2.66 10.45 3.87
C GLN A 248 3.67 9.92 4.87
N SER A 249 3.79 8.60 4.96
CA SER A 249 4.71 7.92 5.88
C SER A 249 5.72 7.03 5.14
N SER A 250 6.96 7.01 5.63
CA SER A 250 7.94 5.96 5.37
C SER A 250 7.95 4.97 6.55
N LYS A 251 8.94 4.07 6.63
CA LYS A 251 9.05 3.18 7.81
C LYS A 251 9.35 3.91 9.10
N GLY A 252 9.95 5.10 9.10
CA GLY A 252 10.37 5.75 10.34
C GLY A 252 10.09 7.25 10.41
N ALA A 253 9.45 7.82 9.39
CA ALA A 253 9.28 9.24 9.26
C ALA A 253 7.96 9.58 8.57
N PHE A 254 7.59 10.85 8.65
CA PHE A 254 6.43 11.42 7.99
C PHE A 254 6.83 12.66 7.18
N ALA A 255 6.05 12.93 6.14
CA ALA A 255 6.10 14.14 5.34
C ALA A 255 4.67 14.68 5.15
N ALA A 256 4.45 15.93 5.53
CA ALA A 256 3.18 16.63 5.37
C ALA A 256 3.27 17.62 4.20
N ILE A 257 2.23 17.64 3.36
CA ILE A 257 2.02 18.66 2.33
C ILE A 257 1.13 19.75 2.94
N CYS A 258 1.60 20.99 2.92
CA CYS A 258 0.85 22.17 3.34
C CYS A 258 0.01 22.73 2.18
N GLU A 259 -1.03 23.50 2.50
CA GLU A 259 -1.93 24.12 1.52
C GLU A 259 -1.23 25.05 0.52
N ASP A 260 -0.08 25.63 0.91
CA ASP A 260 0.78 26.43 0.03
C ASP A 260 1.69 25.59 -0.89
N GLY A 261 1.57 24.27 -0.84
CA GLY A 261 2.37 23.31 -1.60
C GLY A 261 3.79 23.10 -1.06
N THR A 262 4.10 23.60 0.14
CA THR A 262 5.37 23.29 0.83
C THR A 262 5.30 21.95 1.57
N VAL A 263 6.47 21.42 1.94
CA VAL A 263 6.57 20.14 2.67
C VAL A 263 7.29 20.33 4.00
N VAL A 264 6.75 19.68 5.04
CA VAL A 264 7.33 19.59 6.38
C VAL A 264 7.56 18.13 6.73
N THR A 265 8.74 17.77 7.21
CA THR A 265 9.10 16.39 7.57
C THR A 265 9.48 16.27 9.04
N TRP A 266 9.27 15.08 9.62
CA TRP A 266 9.70 14.74 10.98
C TRP A 266 9.86 13.22 11.15
N GLY A 267 10.42 12.80 12.29
CA GLY A 267 10.76 11.41 12.60
C GLY A 267 12.23 11.08 12.32
N ASP A 268 12.52 9.81 12.07
CA ASP A 268 13.89 9.33 11.85
C ASP A 268 14.53 9.97 10.62
N ALA A 269 15.64 10.69 10.83
CA ALA A 269 16.39 11.34 9.76
C ALA A 269 16.88 10.34 8.70
N LEU A 270 17.23 9.12 9.10
CA LEU A 270 17.66 8.07 8.16
C LEU A 270 16.51 7.48 7.33
N SER A 271 15.26 7.76 7.71
CA SER A 271 14.05 7.34 7.01
C SER A 271 13.34 8.48 6.27
N GLY A 272 14.00 9.63 6.12
CA GLY A 272 13.46 10.81 5.42
C GLY A 272 12.82 11.86 6.33
N GLY A 273 13.03 11.78 7.64
CA GLY A 273 12.55 12.78 8.61
C GLY A 273 13.26 14.14 8.50
N ASP A 274 14.41 14.21 7.83
CA ASP A 274 15.17 15.44 7.58
C ASP A 274 15.21 15.77 6.07
N SER A 275 14.50 16.82 5.66
CA SER A 275 14.47 17.39 4.30
C SER A 275 15.31 18.66 4.16
N SER A 276 16.08 19.08 5.18
CA SER A 276 16.74 20.39 5.23
C SER A 276 17.60 20.71 3.99
N HIS A 277 18.31 19.72 3.45
CA HIS A 277 19.17 19.85 2.28
C HIS A 277 18.41 20.15 0.98
N VAL A 278 17.13 19.78 0.89
CA VAL A 278 16.29 19.99 -0.30
C VAL A 278 15.12 20.93 -0.02
N GLN A 279 15.04 21.54 1.17
CA GLN A 279 13.88 22.33 1.60
C GLN A 279 13.55 23.47 0.63
N GLY A 280 14.57 24.11 0.04
CA GLY A 280 14.39 25.16 -0.97
C GLY A 280 13.79 24.70 -2.30
N LEU A 281 13.67 23.38 -2.51
CA LEU A 281 13.07 22.77 -3.70
C LEU A 281 11.67 22.19 -3.43
N LEU A 282 11.22 22.14 -2.17
CA LEU A 282 9.94 21.54 -1.76
C LEU A 282 8.82 22.59 -1.74
N TYR A 283 8.42 23.04 -2.92
CA TYR A 283 7.31 23.98 -3.14
C TYR A 283 6.48 23.56 -4.35
N GLN A 284 5.20 23.94 -4.37
CA GLN A 284 4.24 23.48 -5.39
C GLN A 284 4.20 21.96 -5.51
N VAL A 285 4.40 21.25 -4.39
CA VAL A 285 4.33 19.79 -4.32
C VAL A 285 2.87 19.37 -4.42
N THR A 286 2.58 18.47 -5.36
CA THR A 286 1.23 17.95 -5.61
C THR A 286 1.02 16.57 -4.99
N CYS A 287 2.08 15.75 -4.94
CA CYS A 287 2.06 14.48 -4.25
C CYS A 287 3.46 14.06 -3.74
N ILE A 288 3.47 13.15 -2.77
CA ILE A 288 4.68 12.53 -2.23
C ILE A 288 4.52 11.02 -2.34
N GLN A 289 5.55 10.35 -2.85
CA GLN A 289 5.68 8.90 -2.85
C GLN A 289 6.72 8.49 -1.81
N SER A 290 6.44 7.44 -1.04
CA SER A 290 7.35 6.94 -0.01
C SER A 290 7.99 5.61 -0.40
N SER A 291 9.24 5.44 0.01
CA SER A 291 9.93 4.15 0.09
C SER A 291 10.11 3.80 1.58
N ASN A 292 10.88 2.75 1.89
CA ASN A 292 11.14 2.44 3.30
C ASN A 292 11.93 3.55 4.01
N GLN A 293 12.81 4.27 3.30
CA GLN A 293 13.82 5.16 3.92
C GLN A 293 13.94 6.53 3.28
N ALA A 294 13.09 6.84 2.31
CA ALA A 294 13.15 8.06 1.52
C ALA A 294 11.77 8.44 0.99
N PHE A 295 11.64 9.70 0.58
CA PHE A 295 10.45 10.26 -0.04
C PHE A 295 10.81 10.92 -1.37
N ALA A 296 9.88 10.89 -2.32
CA ALA A 296 9.97 11.62 -3.59
C ALA A 296 8.73 12.50 -3.77
N ALA A 297 8.91 13.82 -3.81
CA ALA A 297 7.87 14.81 -4.07
C ALA A 297 7.79 15.11 -5.57
N LEU A 298 6.59 15.00 -6.15
CA LEU A 298 6.27 15.49 -7.48
C LEU A 298 5.73 16.91 -7.38
N ARG A 299 6.30 17.81 -8.17
CA ARG A 299 5.87 19.21 -8.27
C ARG A 299 4.93 19.41 -9.45
N SER A 300 4.10 20.45 -9.40
CA SER A 300 3.15 20.79 -10.46
C SER A 300 3.79 21.11 -11.81
N ASP A 301 5.08 21.45 -11.84
CA ASP A 301 5.86 21.66 -13.08
C ASP A 301 6.44 20.36 -13.66
N GLY A 302 6.09 19.20 -13.07
CA GLY A 302 6.55 17.90 -13.48
C GLY A 302 8.01 17.60 -13.10
N GLN A 303 8.59 18.35 -12.16
CA GLN A 303 9.87 18.02 -11.54
C GLN A 303 9.70 17.11 -10.32
N VAL A 304 10.68 16.25 -10.08
CA VAL A 304 10.74 15.41 -8.87
C VAL A 304 11.90 15.83 -7.99
N VAL A 305 11.64 15.93 -6.68
CA VAL A 305 12.64 16.18 -5.63
C VAL A 305 12.57 15.04 -4.64
N TRP A 306 13.70 14.43 -4.27
CA TRP A 306 13.70 13.37 -3.25
C TRP A 306 14.72 13.61 -2.14
N TRP A 307 14.49 12.98 -1.00
CA TRP A 307 15.35 13.03 0.18
C TRP A 307 15.24 11.75 1.02
N GLY A 308 16.13 11.59 2.00
CA GLY A 308 16.27 10.37 2.81
C GLY A 308 17.47 9.53 2.40
N LYS A 309 17.53 8.27 2.85
CA LYS A 309 18.68 7.39 2.62
C LYS A 309 18.42 6.40 1.49
N ALA A 310 19.19 6.50 0.41
CA ALA A 310 19.35 5.42 -0.57
C ALA A 310 20.79 4.90 -0.53
N PRO A 311 21.04 3.65 -0.08
CA PRO A 311 22.40 3.11 -0.08
C PRO A 311 22.93 2.99 -1.51
N GLY A 312 24.04 3.66 -1.82
CA GLY A 312 24.65 3.68 -3.15
C GLY A 312 24.29 4.89 -4.03
N ALA A 313 23.40 5.77 -3.56
CA ALA A 313 23.37 7.15 -4.02
C ALA A 313 24.23 7.97 -3.06
N ASP A 314 25.29 8.60 -3.58
CA ASP A 314 25.99 9.61 -2.81
C ASP A 314 24.95 10.64 -2.38
N GLN A 315 24.87 10.93 -1.07
CA GLN A 315 23.97 11.96 -0.49
C GLN A 315 24.21 13.38 -1.07
N ASN A 316 25.10 13.50 -2.07
CA ASN A 316 25.52 14.69 -2.79
C ASN A 316 25.17 14.68 -4.29
N THR A 317 24.50 13.64 -4.82
CA THR A 317 24.00 13.72 -6.20
C THR A 317 22.59 14.28 -6.16
N PRO A 318 22.37 15.57 -6.48
CA PRO A 318 21.03 16.12 -6.53
C PRO A 318 20.30 15.26 -7.56
N PRO A 319 19.31 14.50 -7.14
CA PRO A 319 18.67 13.64 -8.09
C PRO A 319 17.98 14.53 -9.06
N LEU A 320 18.36 14.36 -10.33
CA LEU A 320 17.79 15.01 -11.49
C LEU A 320 16.37 15.48 -11.16
N ALA A 321 16.16 16.80 -11.22
CA ALA A 321 14.86 17.35 -11.52
C ALA A 321 14.45 16.75 -12.87
N ALA A 322 13.96 15.52 -12.82
CA ALA A 322 13.48 14.81 -13.99
C ALA A 322 12.25 15.61 -14.40
N SER A 323 12.42 16.46 -15.41
CA SER A 323 11.34 17.29 -15.93
C SER A 323 10.40 16.43 -16.76
N GLY A 324 9.13 16.83 -16.78
CA GLY A 324 8.11 16.12 -17.53
C GLY A 324 7.81 14.75 -16.95
N VAL A 325 7.98 14.54 -15.64
CA VAL A 325 7.47 13.35 -14.95
C VAL A 325 5.96 13.48 -14.79
N ARG A 326 5.24 12.40 -15.11
CA ARG A 326 3.79 12.29 -14.88
C ARG A 326 3.41 11.37 -13.74
N ALA A 327 4.27 10.42 -13.38
CA ALA A 327 4.02 9.46 -12.30
C ALA A 327 5.34 8.93 -11.71
N VAL A 328 5.34 8.62 -10.42
CA VAL A 328 6.46 8.02 -9.69
C VAL A 328 5.98 6.72 -9.02
N ALA A 329 6.78 5.67 -9.12
CA ALA A 329 6.61 4.39 -8.44
C ALA A 329 7.78 4.14 -7.48
N SER A 330 7.49 3.45 -6.37
CA SER A 330 8.45 3.24 -5.29
C SER A 330 8.68 1.76 -5.02
N ALA A 331 9.95 1.36 -5.01
CA ALA A 331 10.40 0.12 -4.39
C ALA A 331 10.91 0.44 -2.97
N ALA A 332 11.36 -0.57 -2.22
CA ALA A 332 11.81 -0.37 -0.84
C ALA A 332 13.00 0.60 -0.70
N ARG A 333 13.88 0.66 -1.72
CA ARG A 333 15.17 1.38 -1.69
C ARG A 333 15.48 2.15 -2.98
N ALA A 334 14.51 2.25 -3.88
CA ALA A 334 14.66 2.89 -5.18
C ALA A 334 13.32 3.45 -5.64
N PHE A 335 13.37 4.34 -6.62
CA PHE A 335 12.20 4.91 -7.27
C PHE A 335 12.37 4.84 -8.78
N ALA A 336 11.25 4.81 -9.48
CA ALA A 336 11.20 4.95 -10.93
C ALA A 336 10.10 5.94 -11.31
N ALA A 337 10.33 6.75 -12.33
CA ALA A 337 9.36 7.73 -12.81
C ALA A 337 9.09 7.56 -14.30
N ILE A 338 7.82 7.61 -14.68
CA ILE A 338 7.38 7.68 -16.07
C ILE A 338 7.28 9.14 -16.47
N LYS A 339 7.88 9.47 -17.61
CA LYS A 339 7.77 10.81 -18.22
C LYS A 339 6.56 10.91 -19.14
N VAL A 340 6.18 12.14 -19.49
CA VAL A 340 5.10 12.45 -20.43
C VAL A 340 5.37 11.86 -21.82
N ASP A 341 6.63 11.75 -22.23
CA ASP A 341 7.04 11.11 -23.49
C ASP A 341 6.98 9.55 -23.46
N GLY A 342 6.65 8.96 -22.31
CA GLY A 342 6.59 7.51 -22.10
C GLY A 342 7.94 6.85 -21.83
N SER A 343 9.03 7.62 -21.67
CA SER A 343 10.31 7.10 -21.20
C SER A 343 10.36 6.98 -19.67
N VAL A 344 11.30 6.18 -19.16
CA VAL A 344 11.45 5.94 -17.71
C VAL A 344 12.84 6.36 -17.23
N VAL A 345 12.88 6.95 -16.04
CA VAL A 345 14.11 7.17 -15.27
C VAL A 345 13.98 6.48 -13.91
N ALA A 346 15.10 6.00 -13.36
CA ALA A 346 15.14 5.41 -12.03
C ALA A 346 16.32 5.96 -11.24
N TRP A 347 16.19 5.93 -9.92
CA TRP A 347 17.23 6.37 -8.99
C TRP A 347 17.14 5.62 -7.66
N GLY A 348 18.22 5.67 -6.88
CA GLY A 348 18.35 4.98 -5.60
C GLY A 348 19.31 3.80 -5.69
N ASP A 349 19.07 2.76 -4.89
CA ASP A 349 19.92 1.57 -4.88
C ASP A 349 19.87 0.82 -6.22
N ARG A 350 21.02 0.66 -6.88
CA ARG A 350 21.14 -0.02 -8.17
C ARG A 350 20.62 -1.46 -8.12
N LEU A 351 20.86 -2.17 -7.01
CA LEU A 351 20.39 -3.54 -6.84
C LEU A 351 18.88 -3.61 -6.63
N ALA A 352 18.25 -2.52 -6.17
CA ALA A 352 16.80 -2.43 -5.99
C ALA A 352 16.08 -1.84 -7.22
N GLY A 353 16.75 -1.74 -8.38
CA GLY A 353 16.20 -1.17 -9.60
C GLY A 353 16.36 0.34 -9.74
N GLY A 354 17.25 0.96 -8.96
CA GLY A 354 17.60 2.39 -9.06
C GLY A 354 18.45 2.76 -10.29
N ASP A 355 18.71 1.83 -11.21
CA ASP A 355 19.41 2.06 -12.47
C ASP A 355 18.71 1.32 -13.62
N VAL A 356 18.41 2.06 -14.68
CA VAL A 356 17.74 1.55 -15.91
C VAL A 356 18.69 1.42 -17.10
N SER A 357 19.99 1.69 -16.93
CA SER A 357 20.95 1.77 -18.04
C SER A 357 20.98 0.51 -18.92
N GLN A 358 20.79 -0.68 -18.33
CA GLN A 358 20.78 -1.96 -19.05
C GLN A 358 19.51 -2.20 -19.88
N VAL A 359 18.39 -1.55 -19.54
CA VAL A 359 17.07 -1.74 -20.17
C VAL A 359 16.54 -0.46 -20.83
N LYS A 360 17.36 0.61 -20.86
CA LYS A 360 16.95 1.96 -21.27
C LYS A 360 16.33 2.04 -22.66
N GLU A 361 16.87 1.27 -23.60
CA GLU A 361 16.38 1.23 -24.99
C GLU A 361 14.99 0.57 -25.10
N GLN A 362 14.65 -0.31 -24.15
CA GLN A 362 13.36 -1.00 -24.11
C GLN A 362 12.29 -0.16 -23.39
N LEU A 363 12.68 0.79 -22.54
CA LEU A 363 11.78 1.62 -21.73
C LEU A 363 11.26 2.83 -22.53
N GLN A 364 10.54 2.54 -23.60
CA GLN A 364 9.86 3.51 -24.46
C GLN A 364 8.36 3.18 -24.55
N GLN A 365 7.52 4.21 -24.63
CA GLN A 365 6.07 4.07 -24.66
C GLN A 365 5.52 3.28 -23.46
N VAL A 366 6.07 3.54 -22.27
CA VAL A 366 5.62 2.92 -21.02
C VAL A 366 4.31 3.57 -20.56
N GLU A 367 3.31 2.74 -20.30
CA GLU A 367 2.00 3.18 -19.81
C GLU A 367 1.90 3.10 -18.30
N ALA A 368 2.48 2.05 -17.70
CA ALA A 368 2.38 1.79 -16.27
C ALA A 368 3.68 1.21 -15.70
N LEU A 369 3.92 1.49 -14.42
CA LEU A 369 4.97 0.89 -13.60
C LEU A 369 4.34 0.08 -12.47
N SER A 370 4.98 -1.02 -12.12
CA SER A 370 4.72 -1.81 -10.92
C SER A 370 6.04 -2.03 -10.20
N ALA A 371 6.00 -2.08 -8.88
CA ALA A 371 7.20 -2.27 -8.05
C ALA A 371 6.98 -3.40 -7.05
N SER A 372 7.96 -4.30 -6.97
CA SER A 372 8.12 -5.19 -5.82
C SER A 372 9.09 -4.52 -4.82
N ARG A 373 9.50 -5.22 -3.77
CA ARG A 373 10.42 -4.69 -2.76
C ARG A 373 11.74 -4.24 -3.36
N LEU A 374 12.32 -4.96 -4.33
CA LEU A 374 13.66 -4.69 -4.89
C LEU A 374 13.71 -4.72 -6.42
N ALA A 375 12.56 -4.69 -7.10
CA ALA A 375 12.51 -4.67 -8.55
C ALA A 375 11.35 -3.82 -9.06
N PHE A 376 11.44 -3.45 -10.33
CA PHE A 376 10.38 -2.76 -11.06
C PHE A 376 10.03 -3.53 -12.34
N THR A 377 8.81 -3.31 -12.79
CA THR A 377 8.30 -3.76 -14.07
C THR A 377 7.57 -2.62 -14.78
N ALA A 378 7.86 -2.44 -16.06
CA ALA A 378 7.17 -1.52 -16.95
C ALA A 378 6.27 -2.29 -17.92
N LEU A 379 5.02 -1.86 -18.03
CA LEU A 379 4.09 -2.29 -19.09
C LEU A 379 4.10 -1.25 -20.21
N ARG A 380 4.44 -1.70 -21.43
CA ARG A 380 4.46 -0.87 -22.63
C ARG A 380 3.13 -0.93 -23.38
N LYS A 381 2.86 0.08 -24.21
CA LYS A 381 1.66 0.19 -25.07
C LYS A 381 1.38 -1.02 -25.96
N ASP A 382 2.44 -1.71 -26.38
CA ASP A 382 2.36 -2.91 -27.24
C ASP A 382 2.10 -4.20 -26.45
N GLY A 383 1.89 -4.11 -25.13
CA GLY A 383 1.69 -5.26 -24.25
C GLY A 383 2.97 -6.02 -23.93
N GLN A 384 4.15 -5.45 -24.21
CA GLN A 384 5.43 -5.98 -23.74
C GLN A 384 5.72 -5.55 -22.31
N VAL A 385 6.45 -6.41 -21.61
CA VAL A 385 6.86 -6.21 -20.21
C VAL A 385 8.37 -6.15 -20.12
N VAL A 386 8.88 -5.13 -19.44
CA VAL A 386 10.32 -4.95 -19.18
C VAL A 386 10.51 -4.85 -17.68
N SER A 387 11.32 -5.74 -17.10
CA SER A 387 11.66 -5.70 -15.67
C SER A 387 13.14 -5.40 -15.45
N TRP A 388 13.45 -4.78 -14.32
CA TRP A 388 14.82 -4.49 -13.88
C TRP A 388 14.91 -4.44 -12.35
N GLY A 389 16.14 -4.48 -11.82
CA GLY A 389 16.42 -4.61 -10.38
C GLY A 389 16.85 -6.02 -10.02
N ASP A 390 16.61 -6.43 -8.77
CA ASP A 390 17.04 -7.73 -8.28
C ASP A 390 16.27 -8.88 -8.96
N PRO A 391 16.95 -9.84 -9.64
CA PRO A 391 16.26 -10.93 -10.35
C PRO A 391 15.42 -11.82 -9.43
N LEU A 392 15.85 -12.07 -8.19
CA LEU A 392 15.08 -12.87 -7.24
C LEU A 392 13.80 -12.14 -6.80
N HIS A 393 13.74 -10.82 -6.90
CA HIS A 393 12.53 -10.03 -6.60
C HIS A 393 11.71 -9.68 -7.85
N GLY A 394 11.99 -10.32 -8.99
CA GLY A 394 11.25 -10.14 -10.24
C GLY A 394 11.88 -9.15 -11.21
N GLY A 395 13.14 -8.75 -11.00
CA GLY A 395 13.90 -7.84 -11.87
C GLY A 395 14.24 -8.41 -13.26
N LYS A 396 13.79 -9.63 -13.59
CA LYS A 396 13.90 -10.23 -14.91
C LYS A 396 12.56 -10.91 -15.29
N ALA A 397 11.83 -10.30 -16.21
CA ALA A 397 10.60 -10.89 -16.75
C ALA A 397 10.92 -12.06 -17.69
N PRO A 398 9.99 -13.02 -17.88
CA PRO A 398 10.14 -14.07 -18.88
C PRO A 398 10.12 -13.51 -20.31
N ASP A 399 11.04 -13.97 -21.17
CA ASP A 399 11.21 -13.43 -22.54
C ASP A 399 9.99 -13.64 -23.46
N HIS A 400 9.16 -14.64 -23.15
CA HIS A 400 7.98 -15.02 -23.94
C HIS A 400 6.71 -14.27 -23.51
N LEU A 401 6.83 -13.32 -22.58
CA LEU A 401 5.69 -12.58 -22.04
C LEU A 401 5.26 -11.48 -23.02
N HIS A 402 4.12 -11.68 -23.67
CA HIS A 402 3.57 -10.78 -24.69
C HIS A 402 2.06 -10.61 -24.53
N GLN A 403 1.50 -9.55 -25.11
CA GLN A 403 0.08 -9.20 -25.01
C GLN A 403 -0.39 -9.05 -23.56
N VAL A 404 0.49 -8.61 -22.67
CA VAL A 404 0.14 -8.37 -21.28
C VAL A 404 -0.81 -7.18 -21.20
N ARG A 405 -1.89 -7.35 -20.44
CA ARG A 405 -2.86 -6.29 -20.16
C ARG A 405 -2.63 -5.64 -18.82
N ARG A 406 -2.10 -6.39 -17.86
CA ARG A 406 -1.84 -5.88 -16.50
C ARG A 406 -0.74 -6.67 -15.82
N VAL A 407 -0.03 -5.98 -14.93
CA VAL A 407 0.94 -6.54 -14.00
C VAL A 407 0.50 -6.16 -12.59
N VAL A 408 0.60 -7.11 -11.66
CA VAL A 408 0.38 -6.95 -10.23
C VAL A 408 1.66 -7.38 -9.50
N ALA A 409 2.05 -6.65 -8.47
CA ALA A 409 3.23 -6.95 -7.68
C ALA A 409 2.84 -7.48 -6.30
N SER A 410 3.57 -8.49 -5.82
CA SER A 410 3.63 -8.86 -4.40
C SER A 410 4.89 -8.24 -3.77
N GLN A 411 5.20 -8.59 -2.52
CA GLN A 411 6.43 -8.11 -1.89
C GLN A 411 7.70 -8.47 -2.69
N SER A 412 7.79 -9.64 -3.33
CA SER A 412 9.03 -10.06 -4.03
C SER A 412 8.80 -10.76 -5.36
N ALA A 413 7.60 -10.62 -5.95
CA ALA A 413 7.28 -11.22 -7.23
C ALA A 413 6.25 -10.39 -7.98
N PHE A 414 5.99 -10.80 -9.22
CA PHE A 414 4.97 -10.22 -10.07
C PHE A 414 4.10 -11.31 -10.69
N ALA A 415 2.86 -10.95 -10.97
CA ALA A 415 1.92 -11.73 -11.74
C ALA A 415 1.34 -10.85 -12.86
N ALA A 416 1.24 -11.39 -14.07
CA ALA A 416 0.70 -10.70 -15.23
C ALA A 416 -0.50 -11.46 -15.79
N VAL A 417 -1.50 -10.71 -16.27
CA VAL A 417 -2.63 -11.26 -17.03
C VAL A 417 -2.43 -10.93 -18.50
N CYS A 418 -2.33 -11.97 -19.32
CA CYS A 418 -2.18 -11.88 -20.77
C CYS A 418 -3.54 -11.69 -21.47
N GLY A 419 -3.52 -11.21 -22.72
CA GLY A 419 -4.73 -10.95 -23.51
C GLY A 419 -5.59 -12.18 -23.80
N ASP A 420 -5.00 -13.37 -23.69
CA ASP A 420 -5.64 -14.68 -23.81
C ASP A 420 -6.19 -15.22 -22.47
N GLY A 421 -6.06 -14.46 -21.38
CA GLY A 421 -6.51 -14.83 -20.05
C GLY A 421 -5.53 -15.69 -19.25
N ARG A 422 -4.36 -16.05 -19.79
CA ARG A 422 -3.32 -16.75 -19.03
C ARG A 422 -2.72 -15.83 -17.97
N VAL A 423 -2.36 -16.43 -16.83
CA VAL A 423 -1.57 -15.79 -15.77
C VAL A 423 -0.13 -16.24 -15.91
N ALA A 424 0.80 -15.30 -15.90
CA ALA A 424 2.24 -15.58 -15.85
C ALA A 424 2.84 -14.97 -14.59
N THR A 425 3.74 -15.68 -13.91
CA THR A 425 4.38 -15.21 -12.68
C THR A 425 5.89 -15.25 -12.80
N TRP A 426 6.59 -14.36 -12.09
CA TRP A 426 8.05 -14.38 -11.98
C TRP A 426 8.53 -13.65 -10.72
N GLY A 427 9.76 -13.95 -10.27
CA GLY A 427 10.33 -13.45 -9.02
C GLY A 427 10.52 -14.58 -8.01
N HIS A 428 10.45 -14.28 -6.72
CA HIS A 428 10.75 -15.26 -5.67
C HIS A 428 9.59 -16.26 -5.52
N GLU A 429 9.91 -17.55 -5.45
CA GLU A 429 8.93 -18.64 -5.36
C GLU A 429 8.02 -18.50 -4.11
N ASP A 430 8.61 -18.32 -2.93
CA ASP A 430 7.91 -18.03 -1.66
C ASP A 430 7.22 -16.67 -1.60
N PHE A 431 7.16 -15.94 -2.72
CA PHE A 431 6.41 -14.69 -2.83
C PHE A 431 5.46 -14.70 -4.04
N GLY A 432 5.24 -15.87 -4.64
CA GLY A 432 4.31 -16.06 -5.75
C GLY A 432 4.92 -15.91 -7.13
N GLY A 433 6.25 -15.91 -7.23
CA GLY A 433 6.98 -15.91 -8.48
C GLY A 433 6.88 -17.22 -9.26
N ASP A 434 6.54 -18.33 -8.59
CA ASP A 434 6.18 -19.60 -9.22
C ASP A 434 4.73 -19.96 -8.92
N SER A 435 3.96 -20.16 -9.98
CA SER A 435 2.55 -20.57 -9.94
C SER A 435 2.32 -21.99 -10.47
N SER A 436 3.39 -22.74 -10.78
CA SER A 436 3.33 -24.09 -11.36
C SER A 436 2.45 -25.06 -10.55
N ALA A 437 2.48 -24.98 -9.22
CA ALA A 437 1.66 -25.80 -8.33
C ALA A 437 0.14 -25.57 -8.50
N VAL A 438 -0.26 -24.38 -8.96
CA VAL A 438 -1.66 -23.98 -9.15
C VAL A 438 -2.00 -23.71 -10.62
N ASP A 439 -1.12 -24.03 -11.57
CA ASP A 439 -1.30 -23.73 -13.01
C ASP A 439 -2.61 -24.30 -13.57
N HIS A 440 -2.96 -25.53 -13.16
CA HIS A 440 -4.25 -26.17 -13.48
C HIS A 440 -5.48 -25.37 -13.00
N GLN A 441 -5.31 -24.51 -12.00
CA GLN A 441 -6.32 -23.60 -11.46
C GLN A 441 -6.19 -22.17 -12.03
N LEU A 442 -5.14 -21.84 -12.76
CA LEU A 442 -4.97 -20.53 -13.39
C LEU A 442 -5.38 -20.53 -14.86
N ALA A 443 -5.66 -21.71 -15.44
CA ALA A 443 -6.18 -21.84 -16.78
C ALA A 443 -7.52 -21.06 -16.95
N PRO A 444 -7.75 -20.41 -18.10
CA PRO A 444 -8.99 -19.69 -18.36
C PRO A 444 -10.21 -20.58 -18.13
N VAL A 445 -11.21 -20.07 -17.39
CA VAL A 445 -12.44 -20.81 -17.03
C VAL A 445 -13.17 -21.40 -18.26
N TRP A 446 -13.01 -20.78 -19.45
CA TRP A 446 -13.55 -21.30 -20.72
C TRP A 446 -12.89 -22.59 -21.24
N GLN A 447 -11.74 -23.01 -20.69
CA GLN A 447 -11.12 -24.31 -20.98
C GLN A 447 -11.52 -25.42 -19.99
N ILE A 448 -12.07 -25.04 -18.82
CA ILE A 448 -12.47 -25.99 -17.77
C ILE A 448 -13.94 -26.39 -17.92
N LEU A 449 -14.74 -25.56 -18.59
CA LEU A 449 -16.11 -25.88 -19.02
C LEU A 449 -16.11 -26.18 -20.52
N GLY A 450 -15.85 -27.44 -20.86
CA GLY A 450 -16.09 -27.98 -22.20
C GLY A 450 -17.57 -28.06 -22.54
#